data_AF-A0A7Y5TC25-F1
#
_entry.id   AF-A0A7Y5TC25-F1
#
_cell.length_a   1.000
_cell.length_b   1.000
_cell.length_c   1.000
_cell.angle_alpha   90.00
_cell.angle_beta   90.00
_cell.angle_gamma   90.00
#
_symmetry.space_group_name_H-M   'P 1'
#
loop_
_entity.id
_entity.type
_entity.pdbx_description
1 polymer ?
#
loop_
_entity_poly.entity_id
_entity_poly.type
_entity_poly.pdbx_seq_one_letter_code
_entity_poly.pdbx_strand_id
1 'polypeptide(L)' 'DGPTGGIPLLAGRTEVDGRPAAYVCRGMVCDRPVTDVDALAAALRA' A
#
# COMPACT_ATOMS: atom_id res chain seq x y z
N ASP A 1 -11.67 -14.39 3.43
CA ASP A 1 -10.50 -13.71 4.01
C ASP A 1 -9.55 -14.74 4.59
N GLY A 2 -8.36 -14.90 3.99
CA GLY A 2 -7.37 -15.93 4.37
C GLY A 2 -6.75 -15.69 5.75
N PRO A 3 -5.90 -16.60 6.26
CA PRO A 3 -5.31 -16.47 7.58
C PRO A 3 -4.58 -15.13 7.70
N THR A 4 -5.01 -14.31 8.68
CA THR A 4 -4.41 -13.03 9.05
C THR A 4 -3.09 -13.18 9.83
N GLY A 5 -2.42 -14.32 9.68
CA GLY A 5 -1.02 -14.44 10.05
C GLY A 5 -0.24 -13.50 9.15
N GLY A 6 0.10 -12.32 9.68
CA GLY A 6 0.68 -11.22 8.91
C GLY A 6 1.78 -11.73 7.98
N ILE A 7 1.61 -11.51 6.68
CA ILE A 7 2.65 -11.80 5.69
C ILE A 7 3.85 -10.94 6.09
N PRO A 8 5.02 -11.52 6.45
CA PRO A 8 6.14 -10.72 6.94
C PRO A 8 6.59 -9.64 5.96
N LEU A 9 6.43 -9.87 4.65
CA LEU A 9 6.69 -8.90 3.59
C LEU A 9 5.79 -7.65 3.65
N LEU A 10 4.60 -7.77 4.22
CA LEU A 10 3.65 -6.68 4.41
C LEU A 10 3.80 -5.98 5.76
N ALA A 11 4.77 -6.37 6.60
CA ALA A 11 5.05 -5.68 7.84
C ALA A 11 5.38 -4.19 7.57
N GLY A 12 4.78 -3.29 8.35
CA GLY A 12 4.94 -1.84 8.19
C GLY A 12 4.13 -1.20 7.06
N ARG A 13 3.25 -1.97 6.39
CA ARG A 13 2.26 -1.44 5.43
C ARG A 13 0.96 -1.12 6.18
N THR A 14 0.94 0.02 6.86
CA THR A 14 -0.14 0.45 7.75
C THR A 14 -0.85 1.69 7.21
N GLU A 15 -1.83 2.19 7.94
CA GLU A 15 -2.40 3.52 7.69
C GLU A 15 -1.33 4.62 7.80
N VAL A 16 -1.57 5.71 7.07
CA VAL A 16 -0.74 6.92 7.12
C VAL A 16 -1.59 8.04 7.70
N ASP A 17 -1.17 8.61 8.82
CA ASP A 17 -1.91 9.61 9.59
C ASP A 17 -3.33 9.16 9.94
N GLY A 18 -3.52 7.87 10.24
CA GLY A 18 -4.83 7.27 10.55
C GLY A 18 -5.79 7.19 9.35
N ARG A 19 -5.28 7.36 8.12
CA ARG A 19 -6.06 7.20 6.89
C ARG A 19 -5.66 5.93 6.16
N PRO A 20 -6.60 5.27 5.46
CA PRO A 20 -6.30 4.17 4.56
C PRO A 20 -5.20 4.56 3.58
N ALA A 21 -4.16 3.73 3.48
CA ALA A 21 -3.01 3.97 2.63
C ALA A 21 -2.87 2.85 1.60
N ALA A 22 -2.67 3.23 0.35
CA ALA A 22 -2.38 2.30 -0.74
C ALA A 22 -0.87 2.26 -1.01
N TYR A 23 -0.33 1.05 -1.09
CA TYR A 23 1.08 0.77 -1.40
C TYR A 23 1.16 0.07 -2.76
N VAL A 24 1.61 0.78 -3.79
CA VAL A 24 1.82 0.21 -5.13
C VAL A 24 3.24 -0.31 -5.22
N CYS A 25 3.38 -1.63 -5.31
CA CYS A 25 4.68 -2.31 -5.32
C CYS A 25 5.02 -2.86 -6.71
N ARG A 26 6.26 -2.64 -7.13
CA ARG A 26 6.85 -3.15 -8.38
C ARG A 26 8.02 -4.05 -8.01
N GLY A 27 7.80 -5.36 -8.11
CA GLY A 27 8.72 -6.34 -7.53
C GLY A 27 8.74 -6.26 -6.01
N MET A 28 9.93 -6.08 -5.42
CA MET A 28 10.12 -6.03 -3.95
C MET A 28 10.16 -4.60 -3.38
N VAL A 29 9.90 -3.58 -4.21
CA VAL A 29 9.94 -2.17 -3.82
C VAL A 29 8.57 -1.54 -4.01
N CYS A 30 8.15 -0.73 -3.06
CA CYS A 30 6.92 0.03 -3.15
C CYS A 30 7.21 1.52 -3.25
N ASP A 31 6.38 2.23 -3.99
CA ASP A 31 6.40 3.69 -4.02
C ASP A 31 5.98 4.26 -2.65
N ARG A 32 6.10 5.58 -2.53
CA ARG A 32 5.55 6.29 -1.37
C ARG A 32 4.04 6.01 -1.27
N PRO A 33 3.51 5.63 -0.10
CA PRO A 33 2.08 5.40 0.06
C PRO A 33 1.26 6.65 -0.24
N VAL A 34 0.08 6.43 -0.80
CA VAL A 34 -0.90 7.47 -1.08
C VAL A 34 -2.19 7.19 -0.31
N THR A 35 -2.85 8.24 0.15
CA THR A 35 -4.09 8.17 0.94
C THR A 35 -5.30 8.75 0.19
N ASP A 36 -5.11 9.08 -1.09
CA ASP A 36 -6.12 9.67 -1.97
C ASP A 36 -6.32 8.78 -3.21
N VAL A 37 -7.57 8.70 -3.69
CA VAL A 37 -7.97 7.80 -4.79
C VAL A 37 -7.42 8.28 -6.13
N ASP A 38 -7.38 9.59 -6.38
CA ASP A 38 -6.84 10.13 -7.62
C ASP A 38 -5.32 9.92 -7.69
N ALA A 39 -4.64 10.10 -6.56
CA ALA A 39 -3.21 9.80 -6.43
C ALA A 39 -2.91 8.30 -6.65
N LEU A 40 -3.75 7.41 -6.12
CA LEU A 40 -3.64 5.96 -6.37
C LEU A 40 -3.86 5.65 -7.86
N ALA A 41 -4.89 6.22 -8.46
CA ALA A 41 -5.20 5.97 -9.86
C ALA A 41 -4.08 6.48 -10.78
N ALA A 42 -3.41 7.58 -10.42
CA ALA A 42 -2.21 8.04 -11.13
C ALA A 42 -1.04 7.05 -10.98
N ALA A 43 -0.78 6.57 -9.76
CA ALA A 43 0.30 5.61 -9.49
C ALA A 43 0.14 4.27 -10.22
N LEU A 44 -1.10 3.82 -10.45
CA LEU A 44 -1.40 2.57 -11.17
C LEU A 44 -1.29 2.68 -12.69
N ARG A 45 -1.30 3.90 -13.25
CA ARG A 45 -1.18 4.13 -14.70
C ARG A 45 0.27 4.35 -15.16
N ALA A 46 1.19 4.53 -14.21
CA ALA A 46 2.62 4.71 -14.43
C ALA A 46 3.36 3.36 -14.49
#